data_AF-A0A4U0SRT1-F1
#
_entry.id   AF-A0A4U0SRT1-F1
#
_cell.length_a   1.000
_cell.length_b   1.000
_cell.length_c   1.000
_cell.angle_alpha   90.00
_cell.angle_beta   90.00
_cell.angle_gamma   90.00
#
_symmetry.space_group_name_H-M   'P 1'
#
loop_
_entity.id
_entity.type
_entity.pdbx_description
1 polymer ?
#
loop_
_entity_poly.entity_id
_entity_poly.type
_entity_poly.pdbx_seq_one_letter_code
_entity_poly.pdbx_strand_id
1 'polypeptide(L)'
;MPFRKAIEPHVLALFRMVVGLLFAVHGVSSLFGVPAVITGTVPPGTWPGWYAAVIQLIGGGLVVLGAGTRVAALICSGSMAYAYFTVHQPQALWPIQNNGDLSALYAWAFLLLVVTGPGAWSVEGLFDRSRYGRNLAARHAERKGAGRNDAQRDGADVARPAGSATGGDGLPPGLIRRPP
;
A
#
# COMPACT_ATOMS: atom_id res chain seq x y z
N MET A 1 21.81 15.22 8.97
CA MET A 1 21.69 14.29 10.10
C MET A 1 21.14 12.92 9.63
N PRO A 2 22.01 12.00 9.20
CA PRO A 2 21.61 10.69 8.67
C PRO A 2 20.93 9.79 9.72
N PHE A 3 21.26 9.95 11.01
CA PHE A 3 20.69 9.18 12.11
C PHE A 3 19.16 9.33 12.24
N ARG A 4 18.62 10.55 12.12
CA ARG A 4 17.17 10.81 12.24
C ARG A 4 16.35 10.04 11.21
N LYS A 5 16.82 10.00 9.96
CA LYS A 5 16.13 9.31 8.86
C LYS A 5 16.12 7.78 9.02
N ALA A 6 17.12 7.21 9.71
CA ALA A 6 17.18 5.79 9.99
C ALA A 6 16.19 5.34 11.09
N ILE A 7 16.02 6.17 12.13
CA ILE A 7 15.15 5.82 13.27
C ILE A 7 13.68 6.22 13.04
N GLU A 8 13.42 7.26 12.26
CA GLU A 8 12.08 7.79 11.97
C GLU A 8 11.04 6.72 11.58
N PRO A 9 11.29 5.81 10.61
CA PRO A 9 10.30 4.81 10.25
C PRO A 9 10.02 3.79 11.37
N HIS A 10 11.00 3.53 12.25
CA HIS A 10 10.85 2.61 13.38
C HIS A 10 10.02 3.25 14.49
N VAL A 11 10.28 4.52 14.81
CA VAL A 11 9.48 5.27 15.79
C VAL A 11 8.03 5.41 15.33
N LEU A 12 7.81 5.71 14.05
CA LEU A 12 6.46 5.74 13.47
C LEU A 12 5.76 4.38 13.56
N ALA A 13 6.48 3.28 13.33
CA ALA A 13 5.92 1.94 13.47
C ALA A 13 5.51 1.62 14.91
N LEU A 14 6.34 1.99 15.90
CA LEU A 14 6.02 1.84 17.32
C LEU A 14 4.79 2.67 17.69
N PHE A 15 4.75 3.94 17.29
CA PHE A 15 3.60 4.82 17.52
C PHE A 15 2.33 4.21 16.92
N ARG A 16 2.38 3.79 15.64
CA ARG A 16 1.29 3.11 14.94
C ARG A 16 0.79 1.89 15.72
N MET A 17 1.69 1.01 16.16
CA MET A 17 1.35 -0.21 16.88
C MET A 17 0.70 0.10 18.25
N VAL A 18 1.24 1.06 19.01
CA VAL A 18 0.66 1.42 20.31
C VAL A 18 -0.72 2.05 20.15
N VAL A 19 -0.86 3.04 19.27
CA VAL A 19 -2.16 3.72 19.05
C VAL A 19 -3.20 2.73 18.53
N GLY A 20 -2.85 1.89 17.55
CA GLY A 20 -3.77 0.88 17.03
C GLY A 20 -4.15 -0.17 18.08
N LEU A 21 -3.21 -0.61 18.93
CA LEU A 21 -3.46 -1.60 19.96
C LEU A 21 -4.40 -1.05 21.03
N LEU A 22 -4.13 0.15 21.56
CA LEU A 22 -4.98 0.77 22.57
C LEU A 22 -6.40 0.98 22.04
N PHE A 23 -6.52 1.41 20.79
CA PHE A 23 -7.81 1.54 20.11
C PHE A 23 -8.54 0.20 19.98
N ALA A 24 -7.83 -0.85 19.55
CA ALA A 24 -8.41 -2.19 19.43
C ALA A 24 -8.89 -2.73 20.78
N VAL A 25 -8.14 -2.49 21.87
CA VAL A 25 -8.53 -2.90 23.23
C VAL A 25 -9.85 -2.27 23.66
N HIS A 26 -10.13 -1.00 23.33
CA HIS A 26 -11.44 -0.41 23.58
C HIS A 26 -12.56 -1.14 22.83
N GLY A 27 -12.29 -1.57 21.59
CA GLY A 27 -13.20 -2.39 20.80
C GLY A 27 -13.44 -3.76 21.44
N VAL A 28 -12.38 -4.46 21.87
CA VAL A 28 -12.51 -5.75 22.57
C VAL A 28 -13.33 -5.58 23.85
N SER A 29 -13.01 -4.57 24.65
CA SER A 29 -13.71 -4.32 25.91
C SER A 29 -15.19 -4.02 25.68
N SER A 30 -15.51 -3.17 24.70
CA SER A 30 -16.90 -2.81 24.35
C SER A 30 -17.70 -3.97 23.76
N LEU A 31 -17.07 -4.90 23.02
CA LEU A 31 -17.77 -6.02 22.36
C LEU A 31 -17.83 -7.28 23.22
N PHE A 32 -16.78 -7.57 24.00
CA PHE A 32 -16.61 -8.83 24.70
C PHE A 32 -16.48 -8.68 26.22
N GLY A 33 -16.35 -7.45 26.74
CA GLY A 33 -16.28 -7.18 28.17
C GLY A 33 -14.91 -7.48 28.79
N VAL A 34 -13.87 -7.63 27.96
CA VAL A 34 -12.50 -7.98 28.40
C VAL A 34 -11.45 -7.06 27.76
N PRO A 35 -10.53 -6.45 28.53
CA PRO A 35 -10.57 -6.34 29.99
C PRO A 35 -11.85 -5.62 30.43
N ALA A 36 -12.35 -5.96 31.61
CA ALA A 36 -13.58 -5.40 32.13
C ALA A 36 -13.43 -3.89 32.36
N VAL A 37 -14.38 -3.12 31.85
CA VAL A 37 -14.53 -1.69 32.09
C VAL A 37 -15.87 -1.44 32.78
N ILE A 38 -15.97 -0.32 33.49
CA ILE A 38 -17.13 0.04 34.33
C ILE A 38 -18.46 -0.04 33.55
N THR A 39 -18.43 0.23 32.25
CA THR A 39 -19.62 0.32 31.39
C THR A 39 -20.11 -1.01 30.80
N GLY A 40 -19.35 -2.11 30.94
CA GLY A 40 -19.71 -3.41 30.36
C GLY A 40 -19.69 -3.43 28.82
N THR A 41 -20.41 -4.39 28.23
CA THR A 41 -20.52 -4.56 26.77
C THR A 41 -21.64 -3.73 26.16
N VAL A 42 -21.45 -3.35 24.89
CA VAL A 42 -22.44 -2.63 24.09
C VAL A 42 -23.31 -3.63 23.33
N PRO A 43 -24.65 -3.58 23.46
CA PRO A 43 -25.53 -4.48 22.73
C PRO A 43 -25.35 -4.39 21.20
N PRO A 44 -25.40 -5.52 20.46
CA PRO A 44 -25.29 -5.53 19.00
C PRO A 44 -26.26 -4.57 18.30
N GLY A 45 -25.74 -3.81 17.32
CA GLY A 45 -26.53 -2.86 16.52
C GLY A 45 -26.82 -1.51 17.19
N THR A 46 -26.38 -1.29 18.43
CA THR A 46 -26.61 -0.02 19.14
C THR A 46 -25.88 1.13 18.44
N TRP A 47 -26.63 2.14 17.99
CA TRP A 47 -26.05 3.36 17.44
C TRP A 47 -25.71 4.39 18.54
N PRO A 48 -24.54 5.06 18.47
CA PRO A 48 -23.40 4.79 17.59
C PRO A 48 -22.42 3.75 18.19
N GLY A 49 -22.60 3.36 19.46
CA GLY A 49 -21.60 2.66 20.26
C GLY A 49 -21.12 1.32 19.71
N TRP A 50 -22.01 0.48 19.18
CA TRP A 50 -21.63 -0.84 18.68
C TRP A 50 -20.79 -0.74 17.41
N TYR A 51 -21.16 0.15 16.49
CA TYR A 51 -20.39 0.41 15.27
C TYR A 51 -19.02 1.02 15.60
N ALA A 52 -18.96 1.94 16.57
CA ALA A 52 -17.70 2.47 17.05
C ALA A 52 -16.80 1.35 17.62
N ALA A 53 -17.36 0.40 18.37
CA ALA A 53 -16.61 -0.72 18.93
C ALA A 53 -16.06 -1.68 17.86
N VAL A 54 -16.84 -1.96 16.82
CA VAL A 54 -16.39 -2.75 15.66
C VAL A 54 -15.27 -2.04 14.90
N ILE A 55 -15.40 -0.74 14.64
CA ILE A 55 -14.36 0.08 14.01
C ILE A 55 -13.09 0.09 14.87
N GLN A 56 -13.24 0.22 16.19
CA GLN A 56 -12.14 0.18 17.14
C GLN A 56 -11.33 -1.11 17.03
N LEU A 57 -12.03 -2.26 17.06
CA LEU A 57 -11.39 -3.56 16.98
C LEU A 57 -10.74 -3.82 15.62
N ILE A 58 -11.52 -3.73 14.53
CA ILE A 58 -11.06 -4.11 13.19
C ILE A 58 -10.09 -3.05 12.66
N GLY A 59 -10.45 -1.78 12.75
CA GLY A 59 -9.61 -0.67 12.29
C GLY A 59 -8.32 -0.57 13.10
N GLY A 60 -8.40 -0.67 14.43
CA GLY A 60 -7.23 -0.74 15.30
C GLY A 60 -6.31 -1.89 14.93
N GLY A 61 -6.87 -3.10 14.73
CA GLY A 61 -6.11 -4.28 14.30
C GLY A 61 -5.40 -4.09 12.95
N LEU A 62 -6.09 -3.55 11.94
CA LEU A 62 -5.49 -3.24 10.64
C LEU A 62 -4.35 -2.22 10.77
N VAL A 63 -4.52 -1.20 11.61
CA VAL A 63 -3.47 -0.22 11.90
C VAL A 63 -2.29 -0.87 12.60
N VAL A 64 -2.48 -1.76 13.58
CA VAL A 64 -1.40 -2.51 14.26
C VAL A 64 -0.61 -3.40 13.30
N LEU A 65 -1.27 -4.03 12.34
CA LEU A 65 -0.61 -4.86 11.34
C LEU A 65 0.08 -4.02 10.25
N GLY A 66 -0.26 -2.74 10.15
CA GLY A 66 0.21 -1.88 9.06
C GLY A 66 -0.35 -2.34 7.71
N ALA A 67 -1.61 -2.81 7.69
CA ALA A 67 -2.30 -3.27 6.50
C ALA A 67 -3.31 -2.21 6.03
N GLY A 68 -3.10 -1.63 4.85
CA GLY A 68 -3.96 -0.55 4.34
C GLY A 68 -3.99 0.66 5.27
N THR A 69 -2.82 1.00 5.85
CA THR A 69 -2.73 1.84 7.06
C THR A 69 -3.44 3.18 6.89
N ARG A 70 -3.29 3.83 5.72
CA ARG A 70 -3.91 5.14 5.46
C ARG A 70 -5.43 5.07 5.44
N VAL A 71 -5.99 4.03 4.82
CA VAL A 71 -7.45 3.84 4.73
C VAL A 71 -8.02 3.47 6.08
N ALA A 72 -7.39 2.51 6.78
CA ALA A 72 -7.81 2.11 8.12
C ALA A 72 -7.74 3.29 9.11
N ALA A 73 -6.64 4.05 9.09
CA ALA A 73 -6.48 5.24 9.93
C ALA A 73 -7.49 6.33 9.59
N LEU A 74 -7.82 6.56 8.31
CA LEU A 74 -8.83 7.56 7.93
C LEU A 74 -10.20 7.21 8.51
N ILE A 75 -10.61 5.94 8.44
CA ILE A 75 -11.86 5.45 9.01
C ILE A 75 -11.87 5.61 10.53
N CYS A 76 -10.77 5.22 11.21
CA CYS A 76 -10.64 5.36 12.66
C CYS A 76 -10.64 6.84 13.11
N SER A 77 -9.99 7.72 12.33
CA SER A 77 -9.98 9.15 12.57
C SER A 77 -11.39 9.74 12.45
N GLY A 78 -12.09 9.41 11.36
CA GLY A 78 -13.45 9.86 11.11
C GLY A 78 -14.45 9.39 12.18
N SER A 79 -14.36 8.13 12.63
CA SER A 79 -15.26 7.62 13.66
C SER A 79 -15.09 8.32 15.00
N MET A 80 -13.85 8.67 15.36
CA MET A 80 -13.55 9.39 16.61
C MET A 80 -13.87 10.88 16.52
N ALA A 81 -13.70 11.50 15.35
CA ALA A 81 -14.19 12.85 15.10
C ALA A 81 -15.73 12.89 15.22
N TYR A 82 -16.43 11.94 14.61
CA TYR A 82 -17.88 11.79 14.75
C TYR A 82 -18.27 11.63 16.22
N ALA A 83 -17.61 10.73 16.96
CA ALA A 83 -17.87 10.53 18.39
C ALA A 83 -17.68 11.83 19.18
N TYR A 84 -16.62 12.60 18.92
CA TYR A 84 -16.41 13.87 19.60
C TYR A 84 -17.57 14.84 19.35
N PHE A 85 -17.92 15.11 18.09
CA PHE A 85 -18.92 16.13 17.77
C PHE A 85 -20.37 15.72 18.09
N THR A 86 -20.68 14.43 18.11
CA THR A 86 -22.06 13.95 18.29
C THR A 86 -22.35 13.35 19.66
N VAL A 87 -21.34 12.84 20.37
CA VAL A 87 -21.50 12.22 21.70
C VAL A 87 -20.94 13.13 22.79
N HIS A 88 -19.73 13.67 22.61
CA HIS A 88 -19.03 14.38 23.68
C HIS A 88 -19.31 15.89 23.69
N GLN A 89 -19.17 16.57 22.55
CA GLN A 89 -19.32 18.03 22.44
C GLN A 89 -20.69 18.56 22.90
N PRO A 90 -21.82 17.84 22.74
CA PRO A 90 -23.10 18.25 23.31
C PRO A 90 -23.13 18.32 24.85
N GLN A 91 -22.23 17.62 25.54
CA GLN A 91 -22.16 17.62 27.02
C GLN A 91 -21.38 18.82 27.56
N ALA A 92 -20.29 19.22 26.87
CA ALA A 92 -19.54 20.44 27.13
C ALA A 92 -18.61 20.73 25.95
N LEU A 93 -18.13 21.97 25.80
CA LEU A 93 -17.24 22.33 24.70
C LEU A 93 -15.82 21.74 24.87
N TRP A 94 -15.30 21.72 26.09
CA TRP A 94 -13.93 21.31 26.36
C TRP A 94 -13.84 19.79 26.63
N PRO A 95 -12.88 19.07 26.01
CA PRO A 95 -12.71 17.62 26.19
C PRO A 95 -12.67 17.17 27.66
N ILE A 96 -11.92 17.90 28.48
CA ILE A 96 -11.77 17.65 29.92
C ILE A 96 -13.09 17.73 30.70
N GLN A 97 -14.11 18.39 30.16
CA GLN A 97 -15.43 18.53 30.78
C GLN A 97 -16.45 17.50 30.26
N ASN A 98 -16.19 16.87 29.11
CA ASN A 98 -17.14 15.96 28.44
C ASN A 98 -16.61 14.53 28.26
N ASN A 99 -15.44 14.20 28.83
CA ASN A 99 -14.74 12.93 28.67
C ASN A 99 -14.35 12.60 27.21
N GLY A 100 -14.26 13.61 26.35
CA GLY A 100 -13.96 13.50 24.92
C GLY A 100 -12.47 13.55 24.60
N ASP A 101 -11.60 13.59 25.60
CA ASP A 101 -10.13 13.66 25.44
C ASP A 101 -9.62 12.54 24.53
N LEU A 102 -10.07 11.30 24.77
CA LEU A 102 -9.67 10.15 23.97
C LEU A 102 -10.21 10.22 22.54
N SER A 103 -11.46 10.66 22.33
CA SER A 103 -12.00 10.84 20.99
C SER A 103 -11.20 11.86 20.19
N ALA A 104 -10.87 13.01 20.79
CA ALA A 104 -10.04 14.02 20.14
C ALA A 104 -8.63 13.48 19.86
N LEU A 105 -7.97 12.85 20.85
CA LEU A 105 -6.62 12.32 20.70
C LEU A 105 -6.53 11.24 19.62
N TYR A 106 -7.45 10.27 19.60
CA TYR A 106 -7.46 9.24 18.56
C TYR A 106 -7.78 9.84 17.19
N ALA A 107 -8.71 10.79 17.09
CA ALA A 107 -9.01 11.45 15.82
C ALA A 107 -7.75 12.07 15.19
N TRP A 108 -6.96 12.81 15.97
CA TRP A 108 -5.73 13.44 15.51
C TRP A 108 -4.56 12.47 15.34
N ALA A 109 -4.40 11.48 16.23
CA ALA A 109 -3.35 10.46 16.11
C ALA A 109 -3.51 9.63 14.84
N PHE A 110 -4.73 9.21 14.52
CA PHE A 110 -4.98 8.50 13.26
C PHE A 110 -4.86 9.41 12.04
N LEU A 111 -5.29 10.67 12.12
CA LEU A 111 -5.08 11.64 11.04
C LEU A 111 -3.59 11.83 10.74
N LEU A 112 -2.74 11.86 11.77
CA LEU A 112 -1.29 11.88 11.60
C LEU A 112 -0.81 10.65 10.81
N LEU A 113 -1.29 9.45 11.16
CA LEU A 113 -0.95 8.20 10.45
C LEU A 113 -1.45 8.18 8.99
N VAL A 114 -2.57 8.85 8.69
CA VAL A 114 -3.03 9.05 7.31
C VAL A 114 -1.98 9.82 6.50
N VAL A 115 -1.32 10.81 7.10
CA VAL A 115 -0.32 11.66 6.44
C VAL A 115 1.06 10.99 6.41
N THR A 116 1.56 10.54 7.57
CA THR A 116 2.91 9.95 7.70
C THR A 116 3.02 8.57 7.05
N GLY A 117 1.89 7.85 6.94
CA GLY A 117 1.85 6.50 6.41
C GLY A 117 2.35 5.43 7.39
N PRO A 118 2.63 4.20 6.89
CA PRO A 118 2.74 3.00 7.72
C PRO A 118 4.03 2.86 8.54
N GLY A 119 5.10 3.58 8.20
CA GLY A 119 6.43 3.38 8.81
C GLY A 119 7.03 2.00 8.51
N ALA A 120 7.97 1.57 9.35
CA ALA A 120 8.58 0.23 9.31
C ALA A 120 7.58 -0.88 9.72
N TRP A 121 7.96 -2.14 9.48
CA TRP A 121 7.24 -3.35 9.90
C TRP A 121 5.75 -3.36 9.52
N SER A 122 5.44 -2.87 8.32
CA SER A 122 4.08 -2.93 7.78
C SER A 122 3.91 -4.11 6.86
N VAL A 123 2.77 -4.80 6.99
CA VAL A 123 2.39 -5.87 6.06
C VAL A 123 2.32 -5.35 4.63
N GLU A 124 1.82 -4.12 4.44
CA GLU A 124 1.80 -3.41 3.14
C GLU A 124 3.21 -3.29 2.54
N GLY A 125 4.21 -2.87 3.32
CA GLY A 125 5.59 -2.74 2.86
C GLY A 125 6.27 -4.07 2.49
N LEU A 126 5.88 -5.17 3.14
CA LEU A 126 6.39 -6.51 2.80
C LEU A 126 5.91 -6.95 1.40
N PHE A 127 4.64 -6.67 1.08
CA PHE A 127 4.09 -6.98 -0.24
C PHE A 127 4.72 -6.15 -1.35
N ASP A 128 4.94 -4.85 -1.12
CA ASP A 128 5.58 -3.98 -2.11
C ASP A 128 7.03 -4.38 -2.39
N ARG A 129 7.79 -4.74 -1.35
CA ARG A 129 9.17 -5.24 -1.52
C ARG A 129 9.21 -6.53 -2.34
N SER A 130 8.28 -7.45 -2.09
CA SER A 130 8.20 -8.73 -2.81
C SER A 130 7.86 -8.53 -4.30
N ARG A 131 6.92 -7.60 -4.60
CA ARG A 131 6.53 -7.27 -5.97
C ARG A 131 7.68 -6.64 -6.75
N TYR A 132 8.40 -5.72 -6.12
CA TYR A 132 9.58 -5.09 -6.73
C TYR A 132 10.68 -6.12 -7.05
N GLY A 133 10.97 -7.04 -6.12
CA GLY A 133 11.96 -8.10 -6.32
C GLY A 133 11.62 -9.01 -7.51
N ARG A 134 10.35 -9.41 -7.66
CA ARG A 134 9.90 -10.19 -8.82
C ARG A 134 10.05 -9.44 -10.13
N ASN A 135 9.68 -8.15 -10.16
CA ASN A 135 9.79 -7.32 -11.36
C ASN A 135 11.24 -7.10 -11.79
N LEU A 136 12.17 -6.95 -10.83
CA LEU A 136 13.60 -6.84 -11.14
C LEU A 136 14.16 -8.16 -11.69
N ALA A 137 13.81 -9.29 -11.10
CA ALA A 137 14.24 -10.60 -11.58
C ALA A 137 13.74 -10.86 -13.02
N ALA A 138 12.49 -10.51 -13.31
CA ALA A 138 11.92 -10.60 -14.66
C ALA A 138 12.70 -9.74 -15.67
N ARG A 139 12.98 -8.47 -15.34
CA ARG A 139 13.78 -7.56 -16.20
C ARG A 139 15.20 -8.05 -16.44
N HIS A 140 15.84 -8.65 -15.44
CA HIS A 140 17.17 -9.24 -15.60
C HIS A 140 17.15 -10.49 -16.50
N ALA A 141 16.11 -11.33 -16.40
CA ALA A 141 15.91 -12.46 -17.28
C ALA A 141 15.65 -12.02 -18.72
N GLU A 142 14.81 -11.00 -18.94
CA GLU A 142 14.55 -10.40 -20.25
C GLU A 142 15.83 -9.83 -20.89
N ARG A 143 16.62 -9.05 -20.13
CA ARG A 143 17.90 -8.50 -20.63
C ARG A 143 18.92 -9.58 -20.99
N LYS A 144 19.01 -10.66 -20.19
CA LYS A 144 19.89 -11.81 -20.50
C LYS A 144 19.40 -12.57 -21.73
N GLY A 145 18.09 -12.70 -21.91
CA GLY A 145 17.48 -13.31 -23.09
C GLY A 145 17.72 -12.48 -24.36
N ALA A 146 17.53 -11.16 -24.30
CA ALA A 146 17.81 -10.25 -25.41
C ALA A 146 19.28 -10.30 -25.85
N GLY A 147 20.22 -10.17 -24.91
CA GLY A 147 21.65 -10.23 -25.23
C GLY A 147 22.13 -11.58 -25.79
N ARG A 148 21.47 -12.70 -25.43
CA ARG A 148 21.71 -14.00 -26.06
C ARG A 148 21.21 -14.04 -27.51
N ASN A 149 20.03 -13.48 -27.77
CA ASN A 149 19.46 -13.44 -29.11
C ASN A 149 20.26 -12.53 -30.06
N ASP A 150 20.76 -11.41 -29.55
CA ASP A 150 21.61 -10.48 -30.31
C ASP A 150 22.96 -11.13 -30.66
N ALA A 151 23.62 -11.78 -29.69
CA ALA A 151 24.85 -12.52 -29.94
C ALA A 151 24.66 -13.67 -30.95
N GLN A 152 23.50 -14.32 -30.95
CA GLN A 152 23.18 -15.38 -31.90
C GLN A 152 22.84 -14.84 -33.31
N ARG A 153 22.24 -13.63 -33.40
CA ARG A 153 22.03 -12.93 -34.68
C ARG A 153 23.36 -12.48 -35.28
N ASP A 154 24.22 -11.86 -34.50
CA ASP A 154 25.52 -11.38 -34.96
C ASP A 154 26.40 -12.55 -35.43
N GLY A 155 26.37 -13.67 -34.70
CA GLY A 155 27.04 -14.90 -35.14
C GLY A 155 26.47 -15.50 -36.43
N ALA A 156 25.16 -15.36 -36.67
CA ALA A 156 24.51 -15.81 -37.89
C ALA A 156 24.79 -14.90 -39.11
N ASP A 157 24.94 -13.58 -38.90
CA ASP A 157 25.32 -12.64 -39.96
C ASP A 157 26.80 -12.75 -40.35
N VAL A 158 27.70 -13.05 -39.40
CA VAL A 158 29.12 -13.33 -39.70
C VAL A 158 29.29 -14.63 -40.51
N ALA A 159 28.40 -15.62 -40.32
CA ALA A 159 28.45 -16.89 -41.04
C ALA A 159 27.83 -16.82 -42.46
N ARG A 160 27.25 -15.69 -42.87
CA ARG A 160 26.67 -15.53 -44.22
C ARG A 160 27.80 -15.30 -45.24
N PRO A 161 28.01 -16.19 -46.22
CA PRO A 161 29.03 -15.98 -47.23
C PRO A 161 28.66 -14.77 -48.09
N ALA A 162 29.60 -13.84 -48.28
CA ALA A 162 29.44 -12.70 -49.17
C ALA A 162 29.12 -13.20 -50.59
N GLY A 163 27.93 -12.87 -51.09
CA GLY A 163 27.47 -13.26 -52.40
C GLY A 163 28.47 -12.84 -53.49
N SER A 164 28.83 -13.81 -54.32
CA SER A 164 29.69 -13.67 -55.49
C SER A 164 29.12 -12.64 -56.47
N ALA A 165 29.82 -11.52 -56.64
CA ALA A 165 29.66 -10.65 -57.79
C ALA A 165 30.25 -11.36 -59.02
N THR A 166 29.42 -12.12 -59.75
CA THR A 166 29.76 -12.55 -61.11
C THR A 166 29.06 -11.64 -62.10
N GLY A 167 29.86 -10.80 -62.75
CA GLY A 167 29.49 -10.13 -63.99
C GLY A 167 29.17 -11.15 -65.09
N GLY A 168 28.28 -10.75 -65.99
CA GLY A 168 27.89 -11.53 -67.15
C GLY A 168 27.12 -10.65 -68.12
N ASP A 169 27.86 -10.09 -69.08
CA ASP A 169 27.33 -9.50 -70.31
C ASP A 169 26.40 -10.47 -71.04
N GLY A 170 25.26 -9.95 -71.51
CA GLY A 170 24.33 -10.69 -72.36
C GLY A 170 23.39 -9.74 -73.11
N LEU A 171 23.74 -9.44 -74.36
CA LEU A 171 22.99 -8.64 -75.33
C LEU A 171 21.50 -9.08 -75.50
N PRO A 172 20.60 -8.18 -75.92
CA PRO A 172 19.17 -8.48 -76.09
C PRO A 172 18.83 -9.04 -77.49
N PRO A 173 17.84 -9.95 -77.61
CA PRO A 173 17.16 -10.22 -78.86
C PRO A 173 15.72 -9.67 -78.88
N GLY A 174 15.54 -8.63 -79.69
CA GLY A 174 14.52 -8.50 -80.75
C GLY A 174 13.07 -8.99 -80.56
N LEU A 175 12.17 -8.01 -80.74
CA LEU A 175 10.99 -8.04 -81.63
C LEU A 175 9.98 -9.21 -81.52
N ILE A 176 8.78 -8.91 -81.01
CA ILE A 176 7.51 -9.36 -81.65
C ILE A 176 6.48 -8.22 -81.62
N ARG A 177 6.25 -7.62 -82.79
CA ARG A 177 5.06 -6.82 -83.16
C ARG A 177 3.81 -7.71 -83.14
N ARG A 178 2.61 -7.16 -82.84
CA ARG A 178 1.39 -7.36 -83.67
C ARG A 178 0.35 -6.21 -83.55
N PRO A 179 -0.49 -5.99 -84.59
CA PRO A 179 -1.38 -4.83 -84.85
C PRO A 179 -2.88 -5.26 -84.84
N PRO A 180 -3.85 -4.56 -85.47
CA PRO A 180 -3.97 -3.15 -85.88
C PRO A 180 -4.75 -2.25 -84.91
#